data_AF-A0A957K2Q3-F1
#
_entry.id   AF-A0A957K2Q3-F1
#
_cell.length_a   1.000
_cell.length_b   1.000
_cell.length_c   1.000
_cell.angle_alpha   90.00
_cell.angle_beta   90.00
_cell.angle_gamma   90.00
#
_symmetry.space_group_name_H-M   'P 1'
#
loop_
_entity.id
_entity.type
_entity.pdbx_description
1 polymer ?
#
loop_
_entity_poly.entity_id
_entity_poly.type
_entity_poly.pdbx_seq_one_letter_code
_entity_poly.pdbx_strand_id
1 'polypeptide(L)'
;MEKIAVIRYSEAFKREVVREYEAGASAVQLRRKYGIKGGSTVSRWVKQYGREGSRYELMVIQKPEEQAEVKRLQERVKQLESALAQTMLDKLMLESLVETIEAEEGIELKKNIGRPRLNEPSAKAKKKRQGRR
;
A
#
# COMPACT_ATOMS: atom_id res chain seq x y z
N MET A 1 -37.43 -31.33 -32.66
CA MET A 1 -36.60 -30.39 -31.87
C MET A 1 -35.59 -29.75 -32.82
N GLU A 2 -35.71 -28.45 -33.09
CA GLU A 2 -34.76 -27.77 -33.97
C GLU A 2 -33.40 -27.62 -33.28
N LYS A 3 -32.34 -28.07 -33.95
CA LYS A 3 -30.97 -27.93 -33.47
C LYS A 3 -30.58 -26.45 -33.51
N ILE A 4 -30.43 -25.82 -32.35
CA ILE A 4 -29.89 -24.46 -32.26
C ILE A 4 -28.41 -24.53 -32.68
N ALA A 5 -28.11 -24.10 -33.90
CA ALA A 5 -26.74 -23.97 -34.38
C ALA A 5 -26.02 -22.88 -33.57
N VAL A 6 -25.06 -23.27 -32.74
CA VAL A 6 -24.25 -22.34 -31.97
C VAL A 6 -23.29 -21.62 -32.92
N ILE A 7 -23.59 -20.37 -33.25
CA ILE A 7 -22.71 -19.53 -34.06
C ILE A 7 -21.52 -19.11 -33.20
N ARG A 8 -20.31 -19.56 -33.56
CA ARG A 8 -19.06 -19.15 -32.92
C ARG A 8 -18.37 -18.08 -33.75
N TYR A 9 -18.04 -16.97 -33.10
CA TYR A 9 -17.27 -15.88 -33.70
C TYR A 9 -15.83 -15.95 -33.21
N SER A 10 -14.87 -15.74 -34.11
CA SER A 10 -13.44 -15.66 -33.75
C SER A 10 -13.17 -14.43 -32.88
N GLU A 11 -12.13 -14.48 -32.04
CA GLU A 11 -11.81 -13.35 -31.16
C GLU A 11 -11.38 -12.10 -31.91
N ALA A 12 -10.61 -12.26 -32.99
CA ALA A 12 -10.21 -11.15 -33.85
C ALA A 12 -11.43 -10.40 -34.41
N PHE A 13 -12.45 -11.14 -34.84
CA PHE A 13 -13.70 -10.56 -35.32
C PHE A 13 -14.46 -9.81 -34.22
N LYS A 14 -14.56 -10.39 -33.01
CA LYS A 14 -15.20 -9.71 -31.87
C LYS A 14 -14.50 -8.38 -31.53
N ARG A 15 -13.17 -8.37 -31.55
CA ARG A 15 -12.35 -7.16 -31.28
C ARG A 15 -12.55 -6.09 -32.35
N GLU A 16 -12.62 -6.48 -33.62
CA GLU A 16 -12.87 -5.54 -34.72
C GLU A 16 -14.26 -4.87 -34.59
N VAL A 17 -15.30 -5.66 -34.29
CA VAL A 17 -16.65 -5.13 -34.06
C VAL A 17 -16.67 -4.15 -32.87
N VAL A 18 -15.92 -4.43 -31.81
CA VAL A 18 -15.82 -3.52 -30.65
C VAL A 18 -15.04 -2.26 -31.00
N ARG A 19 -14.00 -2.34 -31.83
CA ARG A 19 -13.26 -1.15 -32.31
C ARG A 19 -14.15 -0.22 -33.12
N GLU A 20 -14.99 -0.76 -34.00
CA GLU A 20 -15.96 0.05 -34.74
C GLU A 20 -17.04 0.66 -33.81
N TYR A 21 -17.44 -0.07 -32.76
CA TYR A 21 -18.34 0.48 -31.74
C TYR A 21 -17.70 1.66 -31.01
N GLU A 22 -16.44 1.55 -30.60
CA GLU A 22 -15.67 2.64 -29.97
C GLU A 22 -15.45 3.84 -30.90
N ALA A 23 -15.44 3.62 -32.22
CA ALA A 23 -15.38 4.68 -33.21
C ALA A 23 -16.71 5.45 -33.38
N GLY A 24 -17.78 5.07 -32.66
CA GLY A 24 -19.07 5.75 -32.63
C GLY A 24 -20.21 5.03 -33.35
N ALA A 25 -20.00 3.79 -33.83
CA ALA A 25 -21.08 3.00 -34.41
C ALA A 25 -22.02 2.44 -33.34
N SER A 26 -23.34 2.45 -33.60
CA SER A 26 -24.30 1.85 -32.67
C SER A 26 -24.28 0.32 -32.75
N ALA A 27 -24.61 -0.35 -31.65
CA ALA A 27 -24.70 -1.81 -31.59
C ALA A 27 -25.70 -2.38 -32.62
N VAL A 28 -26.78 -1.64 -32.94
CA VAL A 28 -27.79 -2.04 -33.92
C VAL A 28 -27.23 -1.97 -35.35
N GLN A 29 -26.46 -0.94 -35.68
CA GLN A 29 -25.82 -0.80 -36.99
C GLN A 29 -24.80 -1.91 -37.21
N LEU A 30 -23.93 -2.18 -36.24
CA LEU A 30 -22.94 -3.26 -36.32
C LEU A 30 -23.61 -4.62 -36.47
N ARG A 31 -24.70 -4.85 -35.74
CA ARG A 31 -25.48 -6.08 -35.85
C ARG A 31 -26.01 -6.31 -37.26
N ARG A 32 -26.53 -5.25 -37.90
CA ARG A 32 -27.03 -5.29 -39.28
C ARG A 32 -25.88 -5.45 -40.29
N LYS A 33 -24.80 -4.68 -40.14
CA LYS A 33 -23.61 -4.72 -41.01
C LYS A 33 -22.98 -6.10 -41.07
N TYR A 34 -22.90 -6.80 -39.94
CA TYR A 34 -22.24 -8.09 -39.81
C TYR A 34 -23.18 -9.30 -39.73
N GLY A 35 -24.50 -9.10 -39.87
CA GLY A 35 -25.49 -10.19 -39.81
C GLY A 35 -25.53 -10.93 -38.47
N ILE A 36 -25.20 -10.25 -37.36
CA ILE A 36 -25.18 -10.87 -36.03
C ILE A 36 -26.63 -11.07 -35.56
N LYS A 37 -27.04 -12.32 -35.29
CA LYS A 37 -28.45 -12.61 -34.96
C LYS A 37 -28.83 -12.22 -33.52
N GLY A 38 -27.87 -12.20 -32.60
CA GLY A 38 -28.13 -11.92 -31.18
C GLY A 38 -28.24 -10.43 -30.87
N GLY A 39 -29.36 -10.03 -30.25
CA GLY A 39 -29.66 -8.63 -29.94
C GLY A 39 -28.69 -7.98 -28.95
N SER A 40 -28.21 -8.75 -27.98
CA SER A 40 -27.29 -8.33 -26.91
C SER A 40 -25.83 -8.74 -27.15
N THR A 41 -25.54 -9.46 -28.25
CA THR A 41 -24.22 -10.05 -28.52
C THR A 41 -23.13 -8.98 -28.63
N VAL A 42 -23.40 -7.90 -29.37
CA VAL A 42 -22.45 -6.79 -29.54
C VAL A 42 -22.23 -6.07 -28.21
N SER A 43 -23.28 -5.77 -27.45
CA SER A 43 -23.17 -5.14 -26.12
C SER A 43 -22.36 -5.99 -25.14
N ARG A 44 -22.51 -7.33 -25.19
CA ARG A 44 -21.69 -8.25 -24.39
C ARG A 44 -20.23 -8.20 -24.79
N TRP A 45 -19.92 -8.12 -26.09
CA TRP A 45 -18.53 -7.97 -26.55
C TRP A 45 -17.94 -6.62 -26.17
N VAL A 46 -18.71 -5.53 -26.24
CA VAL A 46 -18.25 -4.21 -25.76
C VAL A 46 -17.96 -4.25 -24.26
N LYS A 47 -18.81 -4.90 -23.46
CA LYS A 47 -18.55 -5.05 -22.01
C LYS A 47 -17.32 -5.93 -21.70
N GLN A 48 -16.98 -6.86 -22.58
CA GLN A 48 -15.88 -7.81 -22.35
C GLN A 48 -14.55 -7.32 -22.95
N TYR A 49 -14.58 -6.67 -24.11
CA TYR A 49 -13.39 -6.29 -24.88
C TYR A 49 -13.26 -4.78 -25.10
N GLY A 50 -14.27 -3.99 -24.74
CA GLY A 50 -14.21 -2.53 -24.86
C GLY A 50 -13.39 -1.91 -23.73
N ARG A 51 -12.90 -0.69 -23.95
CA ARG A 51 -12.05 0.05 -22.99
C ARG A 51 -12.67 0.16 -21.59
N GLU A 52 -13.97 0.36 -21.49
CA GLU A 52 -14.69 0.40 -20.20
C GLU A 52 -14.84 -0.99 -19.55
N GLY A 53 -14.93 -2.06 -20.35
CA GLY A 53 -14.90 -3.44 -19.88
C GLY A 53 -13.52 -3.87 -19.39
N SER A 54 -12.49 -3.52 -20.16
CA SER A 54 -11.09 -3.72 -19.80
C SER A 54 -10.72 -3.00 -18.50
N ARG A 55 -11.39 -1.90 -18.12
CA ARG A 55 -11.15 -1.23 -16.83
C ARG A 55 -11.48 -2.11 -15.62
N TYR A 56 -12.43 -3.03 -15.74
CA TYR A 56 -12.78 -3.97 -14.67
C TYR A 56 -11.94 -5.26 -14.69
N GLU A 57 -11.27 -5.54 -15.81
CA GLU A 57 -10.49 -6.76 -16.05
C GLU A 57 -9.01 -6.47 -16.30
N LEU A 58 -8.51 -5.29 -15.92
CA LEU A 58 -7.11 -5.13 -15.53
C LEU A 58 -6.94 -5.83 -14.19
N MET A 59 -7.04 -7.16 -14.20
CA MET A 59 -6.36 -7.99 -13.23
C MET A 59 -4.90 -7.55 -13.33
N VAL A 60 -4.46 -6.71 -12.39
CA VAL A 60 -3.06 -6.31 -12.30
C VAL A 60 -2.30 -7.62 -12.18
N ILE A 61 -1.65 -8.03 -13.27
CA ILE A 61 -0.70 -9.14 -13.25
C ILE A 61 0.49 -8.60 -12.45
N GLN A 62 0.32 -8.56 -11.13
CA GLN A 62 1.41 -8.28 -10.22
C GLN A 62 2.39 -9.41 -10.48
N LYS A 63 3.61 -9.05 -10.88
CA LYS A 63 4.67 -10.04 -11.09
C LYS A 63 4.78 -10.88 -9.81
N PRO A 64 5.12 -12.18 -9.87
CA PRO A 64 5.25 -13.01 -8.67
C PRO A 64 6.19 -12.39 -7.63
N GLU A 65 7.20 -11.64 -8.07
CA GLU A 65 8.10 -10.85 -7.22
C GLU A 65 7.40 -9.71 -6.48
N GLU A 66 6.48 -8.99 -7.13
CA GLU A 66 5.71 -7.90 -6.53
C GLU A 66 4.74 -8.44 -5.47
N GLN A 67 4.14 -9.62 -5.71
CA GLN A 67 3.29 -10.28 -4.72
C GLN A 67 4.07 -10.73 -3.48
N ALA A 68 5.29 -11.24 -3.68
CA ALA A 68 6.18 -11.61 -2.59
C ALA A 68 6.59 -10.38 -1.76
N GLU A 69 6.88 -9.26 -2.40
CA GLU A 69 7.23 -8.02 -1.69
C GLU A 69 6.04 -7.46 -0.91
N VAL A 70 4.83 -7.46 -1.47
CA VAL A 70 3.61 -7.04 -0.75
C VAL A 70 3.41 -7.89 0.50
N LYS A 71 3.57 -9.22 0.40
CA LYS A 71 3.45 -10.11 1.54
C LYS A 71 4.54 -9.83 2.60
N ARG A 72 5.78 -9.62 2.17
CA ARG A 72 6.90 -9.26 3.06
C ARG A 72 6.64 -7.96 3.80
N LEU A 73 6.13 -6.95 3.11
CA LEU A 73 5.77 -5.66 3.69
C LEU A 73 4.62 -5.80 4.69
N GLN A 74 3.59 -6.60 4.39
CA GLN A 74 2.50 -6.88 5.31
C GLN A 74 2.98 -7.58 6.59
N GLU A 75 3.85 -8.58 6.47
CA GLU A 75 4.47 -9.25 7.62
C GLU A 75 5.29 -8.27 8.46
N ARG A 76 6.02 -7.36 7.81
CA ARG A 76 6.80 -6.32 8.50
C ARG A 76 5.91 -5.34 9.24
N VAL A 77 4.81 -4.88 8.65
CA VAL A 77 3.83 -4.01 9.29
C VAL A 77 3.27 -4.68 10.54
N LYS A 78 2.84 -5.94 10.44
CA LYS A 78 2.33 -6.70 11.58
C LYS A 78 3.34 -6.82 12.73
N GLN A 79 4.61 -7.08 12.41
CA GLN A 79 5.68 -7.14 13.41
C GLN A 79 5.88 -5.78 14.10
N LEU A 80 5.89 -4.69 13.33
CA LEU A 80 6.06 -3.35 13.86
C LEU A 80 4.89 -2.93 14.74
N GLU A 81 3.65 -3.22 14.33
CA GLU A 81 2.45 -2.98 15.12
C GLU A 81 2.49 -3.73 16.45
N SER A 82 2.90 -5.01 16.44
CA SER A 82 3.06 -5.81 17.66
C SER A 82 4.13 -5.25 18.60
N ALA A 83 5.29 -4.82 18.05
CA ALA A 83 6.35 -4.22 18.85
C ALA A 83 5.94 -2.86 19.42
N LEU A 84 5.17 -2.08 18.66
CA LEU A 84 4.61 -0.82 19.11
C LEU A 84 3.61 -1.05 20.25
N ALA A 85 2.70 -2.02 20.11
CA ALA A 85 1.75 -2.36 21.16
C ALA A 85 2.45 -2.76 22.47
N GLN A 86 3.50 -3.59 22.38
CA GLN A 86 4.28 -3.99 23.56
C GLN A 86 4.96 -2.80 24.23
N THR A 87 5.64 -1.94 23.46
CA THR A 87 6.33 -0.78 24.01
C THR A 87 5.36 0.25 24.60
N MET A 88 4.17 0.41 24.04
CA MET A 88 3.11 1.25 24.61
C MET A 88 2.60 0.68 25.95
N LEU A 89 2.42 -0.64 26.05
CA LEU A 89 2.03 -1.28 27.30
C LEU A 89 3.10 -1.11 28.39
N ASP A 90 4.37 -1.37 28.04
CA ASP A 90 5.50 -1.21 28.95
C ASP A 90 5.60 0.24 29.43
N LYS A 91 5.43 1.20 28.53
CA LYS A 91 5.43 2.63 28.86
C LYS A 91 4.31 2.99 29.84
N LEU A 92 3.08 2.56 29.57
CA LEU A 92 1.94 2.83 30.47
C LEU A 92 2.15 2.23 31.85
N MET A 93 2.71 1.02 31.91
CA MET A 93 3.06 0.37 33.17
C MET A 93 4.11 1.18 33.95
N LEU A 94 5.18 1.61 33.28
CA LEU A 94 6.23 2.43 33.89
C LEU A 94 5.70 3.79 34.35
N GLU A 95 4.84 4.45 33.58
CA GLU A 95 4.21 5.71 33.97
C GLU A 95 3.33 5.53 35.21
N SER A 96 2.52 4.47 35.27
CA SER A 96 1.72 4.15 36.46
C SER A 96 2.58 3.84 37.69
N LEU A 97 3.69 3.11 37.53
CA LEU A 97 4.61 2.83 38.64
C LEU A 97 5.25 4.11 39.17
N VAL A 98 5.66 5.02 38.28
CA VAL A 98 6.18 6.32 38.68
C VAL A 98 5.12 7.09 39.45
N GLU A 99 3.88 7.14 38.98
CA GLU A 99 2.78 7.82 39.68
C GLU A 99 2.53 7.25 41.08
N THR A 100 2.56 5.93 41.26
CA THR A 100 2.40 5.32 42.59
C THR A 100 3.55 5.69 43.53
N ILE A 101 4.80 5.70 43.04
CA ILE A 101 5.96 6.06 43.84
C ILE A 101 5.92 7.54 44.22
N GLU A 102 5.59 8.42 43.26
CA GLU A 102 5.44 9.86 43.51
C GLU A 102 4.35 10.13 44.57
N ALA A 103 3.26 9.34 44.56
CA ALA A 103 2.18 9.44 45.54
C ALA A 103 2.56 8.90 46.94
N GLU A 104 3.31 7.79 47.01
CA GLU A 104 3.70 7.14 48.27
C GLU A 104 4.83 7.89 48.99
N GLU A 105 5.84 8.36 48.26
CA GLU A 105 7.02 9.01 48.85
C GLU A 105 6.91 10.54 48.92
N GLY A 106 5.92 11.14 48.24
CA GLY A 106 5.77 12.60 48.17
C GLY A 106 6.92 13.30 47.44
N ILE A 107 7.67 12.56 46.61
CA ILE A 107 8.82 13.02 45.84
C ILE A 107 8.41 13.17 44.37
N GLU A 108 8.68 14.32 43.74
CA GLU A 108 8.51 14.51 42.28
C GLU A 108 9.71 13.91 41.52
N LEU A 109 9.57 12.68 41.01
CA LEU A 109 10.62 12.00 40.24
C LEU A 109 10.80 12.61 38.84
N LYS A 110 9.75 13.19 38.26
CA LYS A 110 9.76 13.76 36.91
C LYS A 110 10.74 14.94 36.69
N LYS A 111 11.25 15.60 37.74
CA LYS A 111 12.05 16.84 37.60
C LYS A 111 13.59 16.70 37.61
N ASN A 112 14.17 15.53 37.91
CA ASN A 112 15.63 15.42 38.13
C ASN A 112 16.43 14.66 37.05
N ILE A 113 15.86 14.35 35.89
CA ILE A 113 16.61 13.76 34.76
C ILE A 113 17.09 14.85 33.80
N GLY A 114 17.64 15.93 34.36
CA GLY A 114 18.41 16.92 33.59
C GLY A 114 19.81 16.37 33.36
N ARG A 115 20.14 16.04 32.11
CA ARG A 115 21.51 15.69 31.66
C ARG A 115 22.52 16.60 32.36
N PRO A 116 23.66 16.09 32.90
CA PRO A 116 24.72 16.95 33.37
C PRO A 116 25.09 17.91 32.25
N ARG A 117 24.99 19.22 32.47
CA ARG A 117 25.56 20.20 31.56
C ARG A 117 27.06 19.88 31.50
N LEU A 118 27.52 19.42 30.34
CA LEU A 118 28.95 19.22 30.08
C LEU A 118 29.59 20.60 30.14
N ASN A 119 30.06 20.99 31.32
CA ASN A 119 30.84 22.20 31.49
C ASN A 119 32.12 22.07 30.67
N GLU A 120 32.40 23.15 29.94
CA GLU A 120 33.51 23.37 29.03
C GLU A 120 34.88 22.95 29.57
N PRO A 121 35.84 22.58 28.70
CA PRO A 121 37.14 22.09 29.11
C PRO A 121 37.90 23.14 29.94
N SER A 122 38.32 22.71 31.14
CA SER A 122 39.21 23.43 32.05
C SER A 122 40.52 23.82 31.36
N ALA A 123 40.62 25.09 30.97
CA ALA A 123 41.84 25.69 30.47
C ALA A 123 42.79 26.00 31.63
N LYS A 124 43.59 25.03 32.10
CA LYS A 124 44.85 25.31 32.85
C LYS A 124 45.95 24.26 32.58
N ALA A 125 46.56 24.33 31.40
CA ALA A 125 47.90 23.78 31.19
C ALA A 125 48.96 24.84 31.58
N LYS A 126 49.43 24.83 32.84
CA LYS A 126 50.62 25.61 33.23
C LYS A 126 51.87 24.93 32.66
N LYS A 127 52.38 25.42 31.54
CA LYS A 127 53.73 25.14 31.04
C LYS A 127 54.76 25.75 32.02
N LYS A 128 55.39 24.93 32.86
CA LYS A 128 56.58 25.31 33.62
C LYS A 128 57.76 25.31 32.63
N ARG A 129 58.14 26.49 32.12
CA ARG A 129 59.36 26.67 31.32
C ARG A 129 60.55 26.45 32.25
N GLN A 130 61.29 25.38 32.00
CA GLN A 130 62.58 25.11 32.62
C GLN A 130 63.61 26.01 31.92
N GLY A 131 63.94 27.14 32.55
CA GLY A 131 65.08 27.97 32.18
C GLY A 131 66.35 27.33 32.73
N ARG A 132 67.25 26.96 31.81
CA ARG A 132 68.60 26.46 32.05
C ARG A 132 69.55 27.60 31.72
N ARG A 133 70.50 27.85 32.64
CA ARG A 133 71.58 28.87 32.64
C ARG A 133 71.18 30.26 33.08
#